data_AF-A0A314XPS7-F1
#
_entry.id   AF-A0A314XPS7-F1
#
_cell.length_a   1.000
_cell.length_b   1.000
_cell.length_c   1.000
_cell.angle_alpha   90.00
_cell.angle_beta   90.00
_cell.angle_gamma   90.00
#
_symmetry.space_group_name_H-M   'P 1'
#
loop_
_entity.id
_entity.type
_entity.pdbx_description
1 polymer ?
#
loop_
_entity_poly.entity_id
_entity_poly.type
_entity_poly.pdbx_seq_one_letter_code
_entity_poly.pdbx_strand_id
1 'polypeptide(L)'
;MTSSCCSFDFCITHLAAYDEDSMCVGFARLGSEDQKIVSGKMKQLHFVDFGAPLHCLVIAGKTHPVEEEMLDIYKINKENDHGTVR
;
A
#
# COMPACT_ATOMS: atom_id res chain seq x y z
N MET A 1 15.39 -12.90 8.85
CA MET A 1 15.09 -11.79 9.77
C MET A 1 14.56 -10.66 8.91
N THR A 2 13.27 -10.41 8.74
CA THR A 2 12.04 -10.89 9.39
C THR A 2 11.02 -11.24 8.29
N SER A 3 10.62 -12.51 8.20
CA SER A 3 9.50 -12.93 7.37
C SER A 3 8.20 -12.54 8.04
N SER A 4 7.69 -11.35 7.76
CA SER A 4 6.25 -11.11 7.79
C SER A 4 5.82 -11.12 6.33
N CYS A 5 5.57 -12.31 5.78
CA CYS A 5 4.80 -12.46 4.55
C CYS A 5 3.42 -11.86 4.81
N CYS A 6 3.29 -10.54 4.68
CA CYS A 6 2.00 -9.91 4.46
C CYS A 6 1.51 -10.49 3.13
N SER A 7 0.23 -10.86 3.05
CA SER A 7 -0.36 -11.54 1.88
C SER A 7 -0.17 -10.79 0.54
N PHE A 8 0.32 -9.56 0.57
CA PHE A 8 0.72 -8.77 -0.60
C PHE A 8 1.94 -9.30 -1.35
N ASP A 9 2.87 -10.00 -0.69
CA ASP A 9 4.13 -10.46 -1.29
C ASP A 9 3.90 -11.31 -2.55
N PHE A 10 2.85 -12.14 -2.52
CA PHE A 10 2.45 -12.98 -3.64
C PHE A 10 1.95 -12.17 -4.85
N CYS A 11 1.18 -11.10 -4.64
CA CYS A 11 0.69 -10.26 -5.74
C CYS A 11 1.82 -9.49 -6.42
N ILE A 12 2.85 -9.08 -5.67
CA ILE A 12 3.92 -8.22 -6.17
C ILE A 12 4.95 -9.01 -6.99
N THR A 13 5.25 -10.25 -6.59
CA THR A 13 6.35 -11.03 -7.22
C THR A 13 5.89 -12.03 -8.27
N HIS A 14 4.61 -12.45 -8.30
CA HIS A 14 4.14 -13.52 -9.19
C HIS A 14 3.17 -13.07 -10.29
N LEU A 15 2.64 -11.84 -10.24
CA LEU A 15 1.67 -11.37 -11.22
C LEU A 15 2.38 -10.62 -12.37
N ALA A 16 2.71 -11.34 -13.45
CA ALA A 16 3.34 -10.78 -14.66
C ALA A 16 2.48 -9.73 -15.42
N ALA A 17 1.29 -9.39 -14.91
CA ALA A 17 0.38 -8.42 -15.51
C ALA A 17 0.67 -6.96 -15.10
N TYR A 18 1.35 -6.74 -13.97
CA TYR A 18 1.64 -5.41 -13.44
C TYR A 18 3.11 -5.28 -13.04
N ASP A 19 3.66 -4.09 -13.24
CA ASP A 19 5.07 -3.79 -13.00
C ASP A 19 5.28 -3.23 -11.58
N GLU A 20 6.52 -3.29 -11.07
CA GLU A 20 6.90 -2.80 -9.74
C GLU A 20 6.69 -1.28 -9.56
N ASP A 21 6.64 -0.54 -10.67
CA ASP A 21 6.34 0.88 -10.72
C ASP A 21 4.85 1.23 -10.79
N SER A 22 3.96 0.22 -10.84
CA SER A 22 2.51 0.42 -10.85
C SER A 22 2.04 1.08 -9.56
N MET A 23 1.11 2.04 -9.70
CA MET A 23 0.50 2.70 -8.55
C MET A 23 -0.48 1.77 -7.85
N CYS A 24 -0.37 1.68 -6.53
CA CYS A 24 -1.22 0.84 -5.73
C CYS A 24 -1.46 1.42 -4.33
N VAL A 25 -2.48 0.89 -3.67
CA VAL A 25 -2.92 1.31 -2.35
C VAL A 25 -3.10 0.07 -1.48
N GLY A 26 -2.36 0.03 -0.38
CA GLY A 26 -2.44 -1.01 0.63
C GLY A 26 -3.32 -0.55 1.78
N PHE A 27 -4.23 -1.42 2.19
CA PHE A 27 -5.13 -1.21 3.32
C PHE A 27 -4.91 -2.29 4.36
N ALA A 28 -4.96 -1.92 5.63
CA ALA A 28 -4.95 -2.82 6.76
C ALA A 28 -6.02 -2.44 7.78
N ARG A 29 -6.74 -3.45 8.31
CA ARG A 29 -7.72 -3.33 9.40
C ARG A 29 -8.74 -2.18 9.22
N LEU A 30 -9.29 -2.02 8.01
CA LEU A 30 -10.32 -1.02 7.72
C LEU A 30 -11.46 -1.08 8.74
N GLY A 31 -11.77 0.05 9.38
CA GLY A 31 -12.81 0.16 10.41
C GLY A 31 -12.36 -0.17 11.84
N SER A 32 -11.08 -0.47 12.07
CA SER A 32 -10.47 -0.55 13.41
C SER A 32 -9.76 0.75 13.78
N GLU A 33 -9.48 0.96 15.06
CA GLU A 33 -8.72 2.13 15.53
C GLU A 33 -7.30 2.16 14.97
N ASP A 34 -6.70 0.98 14.73
CA ASP A 34 -5.38 0.83 14.13
C ASP A 34 -5.41 0.64 12.60
N GLN A 35 -6.37 1.25 11.90
CA GLN A 35 -6.42 1.16 10.43
C GLN A 35 -5.20 1.82 9.78
N LYS A 36 -4.77 1.30 8.62
CA LYS A 36 -3.63 1.84 7.88
C LYS A 36 -3.93 1.84 6.38
N ILE A 37 -3.84 3.00 5.75
CA ILE A 37 -4.04 3.25 4.32
C ILE A 37 -2.79 3.89 3.70
N VAL A 38 -2.14 3.20 2.78
CA VAL A 38 -0.87 3.66 2.21
C VAL A 38 -0.91 3.58 0.70
N SER A 39 -0.63 4.69 0.01
CA SER A 39 -0.55 4.75 -1.45
C SER A 39 0.89 4.91 -1.91
N GLY A 40 1.21 4.32 -3.06
CA GLY A 40 2.55 4.41 -3.63
C GLY A 40 2.81 3.38 -4.71
N LYS A 41 4.08 3.28 -5.11
CA LYS A 41 4.50 2.24 -6.05
C LYS A 41 4.49 0.87 -5.38
N MET A 42 4.24 -0.16 -6.16
CA MET A 42 4.19 -1.54 -5.67
C MET A 42 5.46 -1.95 -4.92
N LYS A 43 6.64 -1.57 -5.43
CA LYS A 43 7.91 -1.78 -4.71
C LYS A 43 8.01 -1.08 -3.36
N GLN A 44 7.38 0.09 -3.20
CA GLN A 44 7.41 0.82 -1.93
C GLN A 44 6.49 0.16 -0.91
N LEU A 45 5.31 -0.29 -1.32
CA LEU A 45 4.36 -0.97 -0.44
C LEU A 45 4.90 -2.30 0.09
N HIS A 46 5.76 -2.98 -0.67
CA HIS A 46 6.42 -4.21 -0.22
C HIS A 46 7.25 -4.02 1.08
N PHE A 47 7.83 -2.83 1.28
CA PHE A 47 8.62 -2.53 2.49
C PHE A 47 7.79 -1.97 3.65
N VAL A 48 6.49 -1.75 3.46
CA VAL A 48 5.62 -1.19 4.50
C VAL A 48 5.09 -2.30 5.39
N ASP A 49 5.27 -2.14 6.70
CA ASP A 49 4.62 -3.01 7.67
C ASP A 49 3.15 -2.59 7.87
N PHE A 50 2.24 -3.45 7.43
CA PHE A 50 0.79 -3.29 7.59
C PHE A 50 0.28 -3.89 8.92
N GLY A 51 1.15 -4.58 9.66
CA GLY A 51 0.83 -5.24 10.93
C GLY A 51 -0.12 -6.43 10.76
N ALA A 52 -0.97 -6.68 11.76
CA ALA A 52 -1.90 -7.81 11.75
C ALA A 52 -2.96 -7.73 10.63
N PRO A 53 -3.40 -8.88 10.08
CA PRO A 53 -4.53 -8.97 9.14
C PRO A 53 -5.81 -8.32 9.67
N LEU A 54 -6.78 -7.95 8.84
CA LEU A 54 -6.93 -8.20 7.40
C LEU A 54 -6.25 -7.15 6.51
N HIS A 55 -5.82 -7.57 5.33
CA HIS A 55 -5.08 -6.78 4.35
C HIS A 55 -5.83 -6.74 3.01
N CYS A 56 -5.80 -5.60 2.32
CA CYS A 56 -6.41 -5.43 0.99
C CYS A 56 -5.52 -4.59 0.07
N LEU A 57 -5.33 -5.01 -1.19
CA LEU A 57 -4.58 -4.28 -2.22
C LEU A 57 -5.52 -3.74 -3.29
N VAL A 58 -5.36 -2.47 -3.63
CA VAL A 58 -5.95 -1.88 -4.82
C VAL A 58 -4.82 -1.50 -5.78
N ILE A 59 -4.86 -2.02 -7.00
CA ILE A 59 -3.94 -1.63 -8.07
C ILE A 59 -4.66 -0.55 -8.88
N ALA A 60 -4.13 0.68 -8.85
CA ALA A 60 -4.72 1.80 -9.55
C ALA A 60 -4.35 1.70 -11.05
N GLY A 61 -5.38 1.68 -11.89
CA GLY A 61 -5.22 1.81 -13.33
C GLY A 61 -5.12 3.28 -13.74
N LYS A 62 -5.84 3.67 -14.79
CA LYS A 62 -5.96 5.07 -15.17
C LYS A 62 -6.92 5.79 -14.22
N THR A 63 -6.37 6.67 -13.39
CA THR A 63 -7.12 7.48 -12.42
C THR A 63 -7.54 8.82 -13.00
N HIS A 64 -8.64 9.38 -12.48
CA HIS A 64 -9.02 10.77 -12.71
C HIS A 64 -8.17 11.71 -11.81
N PRO A 65 -7.90 12.97 -12.20
CA PRO A 65 -7.12 13.90 -11.37
C PRO A 65 -7.58 14.02 -9.90
N VAL A 66 -8.89 13.94 -9.67
CA VAL A 66 -9.47 13.98 -8.32
C VAL A 66 -9.11 12.74 -7.49
N GLU A 67 -9.00 11.58 -8.12
CA GLU A 67 -8.56 10.36 -7.45
C GLU A 67 -7.06 10.44 -7.12
N GLU A 68 -6.26 11.04 -8.02
CA GLU A 68 -4.82 11.27 -7.78
C GLU A 68 -4.61 12.20 -6.58
N GLU A 69 -5.39 13.28 -6.47
CA GLU A 69 -5.36 14.17 -5.30
C GLU A 69 -5.66 13.40 -4.00
N MET A 70 -6.63 12.47 -4.03
CA MET A 70 -6.95 11.63 -2.88
C MET A 70 -5.82 10.65 -2.56
N LEU A 71 -5.20 10.05 -3.58
CA LEU A 71 -4.07 9.14 -3.42
C LEU A 71 -2.86 9.86 -2.83
N ASP A 72 -2.60 11.10 -3.24
CA ASP A 72 -1.46 11.88 -2.76
C ASP A 72 -1.54 12.16 -1.25
N ILE A 73 -2.75 12.21 -0.66
CA ILE A 73 -2.95 12.35 0.80
C ILE A 73 -2.34 11.16 1.58
N TYR A 74 -2.34 9.97 1.00
CA TYR A 74 -1.88 8.73 1.63
C TYR A 74 -0.51 8.26 1.11
N LYS A 75 0.19 9.12 0.38
CA LYS A 75 1.42 8.77 -0.31
C LYS A 75 2.57 8.52 0.66
N ILE A 76 3.34 7.47 0.41
CA ILE A 76 4.58 7.19 1.16
C ILE A 76 5.58 8.33 0.91
N ASN A 77 5.74 9.21 1.90
CA ASN A 77 6.82 10.19 1.93
C ASN A 77 8.01 9.62 2.71
N LYS A 78 9.22 9.73 2.18
CA LYS A 78 10.47 9.16 2.75
C LYS A 78 10.84 9.67 4.16
N GLU A 79 10.07 10.59 4.74
CA GLU A 79 10.37 11.26 6.01
C GLU A 79 9.56 10.73 7.20
N ASN A 80 8.58 9.85 6.98
CA ASN A 80 7.66 9.41 8.04
C ASN A 80 7.70 7.88 8.23
N ASP A 81 8.80 7.35 8.77
CA ASP A 81 8.88 5.96 9.25
C ASP A 81 8.05 5.73 10.54
N HIS A 82 7.47 6.80 11.11
CA HIS A 82 6.60 6.77 12.30
C HIS A 82 5.28 7.52 12.12
N GLY A 83 4.85 7.76 10.87
CA GLY A 83 3.77 8.70 10.58
C GLY A 83 2.39 8.08 10.62
N THR A 84 1.54 8.67 11.46
CA THR A 84 0.09 8.88 11.32
C THR A 84 -0.42 8.66 9.90
N VAL A 85 -0.74 7.41 9.59
CA VAL A 85 -1.64 7.08 8.51
C VAL A 85 -3.02 7.10 9.15
N ARG A 86 -3.93 7.92 8.63
CA ARG A 86 -5.30 8.00 9.14
C ARG A 86 -6.04 6.67 9.01
#